data_AF-A0A930FAG5-F1
#
_entry.id   AF-A0A930FAG5-F1
#
_cell.length_a   1.000
_cell.length_b   1.000
_cell.length_c   1.000
_cell.angle_alpha   90.00
_cell.angle_beta   90.00
_cell.angle_gamma   90.00
#
_symmetry.space_group_name_H-M   'P 1'
#
loop_
_entity.id
_entity.type
_entity.pdbx_description
1 polymer ?
#
loop_
_entity_poly.entity_id
_entity_poly.type
_entity_poly.pdbx_seq_one_letter_code
_entity_poly.pdbx_strand_id
1 'polypeptide(L)' 'MRILQLSDIHYRTHYTNDNAYERLLAKLESPLKHLELCLQDALQHGEYDCLCLTGDICDNGSVDDYQTVEG' A
#
# COMPACT_ATOMS: atom_id res chain seq x y z
N MET A 1 21.81 4.87 11.67
CA MET A 1 20.70 3.94 11.43
C MET A 1 19.54 4.73 10.87
N ARG A 2 19.14 4.42 9.64
CA ARG A 2 18.03 5.03 8.91
C ARG A 2 16.95 3.97 8.75
N ILE A 3 15.73 4.33 9.12
CA ILE A 3 14.58 3.44 9.05
C ILE A 3 13.59 4.06 8.06
N LEU A 4 13.18 3.29 7.07
CA LEU A 4 12.03 3.63 6.23
C LEU A 4 10.79 3.06 6.92
N GLN A 5 9.84 3.92 7.29
CA GLN A 5 8.58 3.48 7.88
C GLN A 5 7.46 3.61 6.86
N LEU A 6 6.70 2.52 6.65
CA LEU A 6 5.51 2.50 5.82
C LEU A 6 4.31 2.04 6.66
N SER A 7 3.16 2.65 6.39
CA SER A 7 1.89 2.40 7.08
C SER A 7 0.76 2.77 6.13
N ASP A 8 -0.44 2.24 6.38
CA ASP A 8 -1.69 2.75 5.79
C ASP A 8 -1.66 2.78 4.26
N ILE A 9 -1.15 1.69 3.66
CA ILE A 9 -1.14 1.52 2.20
C ILE A 9 -2.55 1.25 1.69
N HIS A 10 -3.40 0.59 2.50
CA HIS A 10 -4.82 0.33 2.20
C HIS A 10 -5.06 -0.27 0.81
N TYR A 11 -4.19 -1.20 0.39
CA TYR A 11 -4.27 -1.88 -0.90
C TYR A 11 -5.43 -2.88 -0.96
N ARG A 12 -6.06 -2.98 -2.13
CA ARG A 12 -7.00 -4.06 -2.46
C ARG A 12 -6.87 -4.42 -3.94
N THR A 13 -6.90 -5.72 -4.22
CA THR A 13 -6.85 -6.28 -5.59
C THR A 13 -8.18 -6.04 -6.31
N HIS A 14 -9.29 -6.09 -5.57
CA HIS A 14 -10.64 -5.92 -6.11
C HIS A 14 -11.48 -4.99 -5.25
N TYR A 15 -11.85 -3.82 -5.77
CA TYR A 15 -12.80 -2.92 -5.12
C TYR A 15 -14.24 -3.29 -5.49
N THR A 16 -15.16 -3.22 -4.53
CA THR A 16 -16.57 -3.58 -4.76
C THR A 16 -17.42 -2.33 -5.03
N ASN A 17 -18.73 -2.52 -5.22
CA ASN A 17 -19.68 -1.40 -5.37
C ASN A 17 -20.80 -1.43 -4.32
N ASP A 18 -20.58 -2.19 -3.23
CA ASP A 18 -21.62 -2.57 -2.27
C ASP A 18 -22.21 -1.37 -1.52
N ASN A 19 -21.38 -0.34 -1.28
CA ASN A 19 -21.79 0.87 -0.61
C ASN A 19 -21.14 2.12 -1.24
N ALA A 20 -21.49 3.31 -0.73
CA ALA A 20 -21.00 4.57 -1.28
C ALA A 20 -19.49 4.74 -1.14
N TYR A 21 -18.89 4.19 -0.09
CA TYR A 21 -17.45 4.21 0.16
C TYR A 21 -16.71 3.30 -0.83
N GLU A 22 -17.18 2.06 -1.01
CA GLU A 22 -16.61 1.11 -1.97
C GLU A 22 -16.64 1.64 -3.42
N ARG A 23 -17.77 2.25 -3.81
CA ARG A 23 -17.89 2.92 -5.12
C ARG A 23 -16.94 4.10 -5.30
N LEU A 24 -16.55 4.77 -4.21
CA LEU A 24 -15.55 5.82 -4.26
C LEU A 24 -14.17 5.20 -4.48
N LEU A 25 -13.81 4.20 -3.67
CA LEU A 25 -12.52 3.51 -3.76
C LEU A 25 -12.29 2.91 -5.15
N ALA A 26 -13.31 2.29 -5.75
CA ALA A 26 -13.25 1.71 -7.10
C ALA A 26 -12.95 2.73 -8.22
N LYS A 27 -13.09 4.04 -7.95
CA LYS A 27 -12.78 5.13 -8.90
C LYS A 27 -11.43 5.78 -8.63
N LEU A 28 -10.79 5.47 -7.50
CA LEU A 28 -9.48 5.99 -7.17
C LEU A 28 -8.40 5.26 -7.96
N GLU A 29 -7.28 5.94 -8.13
CA GLU A 29 -6.07 5.30 -8.62
C GLU A 29 -5.55 4.31 -7.57
N SER A 30 -4.95 3.21 -8.03
CA SER A 30 -4.40 2.21 -7.13
C SER A 30 -3.38 2.83 -6.16
N PRO A 31 -3.46 2.50 -4.85
CA PRO A 31 -2.47 2.98 -3.88
C PRO A 31 -1.06 2.47 -4.17
N LEU A 32 -0.90 1.37 -4.92
CA LEU A 32 0.42 0.85 -5.33
C LEU A 32 1.21 1.86 -6.16
N LYS A 33 0.54 2.64 -7.01
CA LYS A 33 1.23 3.65 -7.82
C LYS A 33 1.79 4.77 -6.94
N HIS A 34 1.05 5.17 -5.92
CA HIS A 34 1.52 6.16 -4.95
C HIS A 34 2.67 5.60 -4.10
N LEU A 35 2.55 4.34 -3.67
CA LEU A 35 3.62 3.64 -2.97
C LEU A 35 4.90 3.58 -3.81
N GLU A 36 4.82 3.25 -5.11
CA GLU A 36 5.97 3.20 -6.00
C GLU A 36 6.67 4.57 -6.08
N LEU A 37 5.92 5.66 -6.23
CA LEU A 37 6.47 7.01 -6.23
C LEU A 37 7.17 7.35 -4.91
N CYS A 38 6.55 7.02 -3.77
CA CYS A 38 7.14 7.24 -2.45
C CYS A 38 8.42 6.42 -2.25
N LEU A 39 8.46 5.17 -2.72
CA LEU A 39 9.65 4.33 -2.64
C LEU A 39 10.77 4.86 -3.54
N GLN A 40 10.46 5.28 -4.77
CA GLN A 40 11.44 5.87 -5.67
C GLN A 40 12.05 7.14 -5.09
N ASP A 41 11.24 8.03 -4.53
CA ASP A 41 11.68 9.23 -3.83
C ASP A 41 12.54 8.89 -2.60
N ALA A 42 12.08 7.95 -1.76
CA ALA A 42 12.82 7.50 -0.59
C ALA A 42 14.20 6.97 -0.95
N LEU A 43 14.34 6.22 -2.06
CA LEU A 43 15.60 5.68 -2.54
C LEU A 43 16.57 6.76 -3.04
N GLN A 44 16.07 7.92 -3.51
CA GLN A 44 16.93 9.05 -3.87
C GLN A 44 17.61 9.68 -2.65
N HIS A 45 17.07 9.46 -1.46
CA HIS A 45 17.68 9.93 -0.21
C HIS A 45 18.77 9.00 0.33
N GLY A 46 19.11 7.90 -0.36
CA GLY A 46 20.16 6.95 0.02
C GLY A 46 19.63 5.69 0.73
N GLU A 47 20.55 4.88 1.25
CA GLU A 47 20.22 3.56 1.82
C GLU A 47 19.54 3.64 3.20
N TYR A 48 18.69 2.65 3.47
CA TYR A 48 18.02 2.43 4.75
C TYR A 48 18.51 1.11 5.35
N ASP A 49 18.73 1.11 6.66
CA ASP A 49 19.19 -0.06 7.41
C ASP A 49 18.03 -1.00 7.76
N CYS A 50 16.79 -0.49 7.75
CA CYS A 50 15.60 -1.23 8.16
C CYS A 50 14.34 -0.66 7.49
N LEU A 51 13.41 -1.55 7.18
CA LEU A 51 12.03 -1.23 6.81
C LEU A 51 11.10 -1.57 7.98
N CYS A 52 10.34 -0.60 8.45
CA CYS A 52 9.33 -0.77 9.49
C CYS A 52 7.94 -0.69 8.85
N LEU A 53 7.20 -1.79 8.87
CA LEU A 53 5.80 -1.85 8.41
C LEU A 53 4.88 -1.82 9.62
N THR A 54 4.08 -0.77 9.79
CA THR A 54 3.33 -0.53 11.04
C THR A 54 1.85 -0.92 11.01
N GLY A 55 1.28 -1.23 9.86
CA GLY A 55 -0.12 -1.69 9.77
C GLY A 55 -0.83 -1.23 8.51
N ASP A 56 -2.09 -1.66 8.39
CA ASP A 56 -3.03 -1.22 7.36
C ASP A 56 -2.48 -1.31 5.93
N ILE A 57 -1.81 -2.43 5.65
CA ILE A 57 -1.27 -2.74 4.32
C ILE A 57 -2.42 -2.92 3.32
N CYS A 58 -3.49 -3.62 3.72
CA CYS A 58 -4.66 -3.88 2.89
C CYS A 58 -5.92 -3.30 3.54
N ASP A 59 -6.80 -2.70 2.74
CA ASP A 59 -8.11 -2.23 3.22
C ASP A 59 -9.07 -3.42 3.30
N ASN A 60 -9.49 -3.82 4.51
CA ASN A 60 -10.30 -5.02 4.78
C ASN A 60 -9.80 -6.26 3.99
N GLY A 61 -8.47 -6.44 3.95
CA GLY A 61 -7.80 -7.37 3.04
C GLY A 61 -8.31 -8.80 3.12
N SER A 62 -8.57 -9.38 1.95
CA SER A 62 -8.71 -10.82 1.77
C SER A 62 -7.34 -11.51 1.79
N VAL A 63 -7.31 -12.84 1.93
CA VAL A 63 -6.06 -13.62 1.85
C VAL A 63 -5.33 -13.34 0.52
N ASP A 64 -6.08 -13.17 -0.56
CA ASP A 64 -5.52 -12.87 -1.89
C ASP A 64 -4.80 -11.52 -1.92
N ASP A 65 -5.30 -10.51 -1.20
CA ASP A 65 -4.68 -9.16 -1.15
C ASP A 65 -3.32 -9.17 -0.45
N TYR A 66 -3.11 -10.10 0.49
CA TYR A 66 -1.81 -10.29 1.14
C TYR A 66 -0.88 -11.19 0.32
N GLN A 67 -1.40 -12.15 -0.44
CA GLN A 67 -0.59 -13.05 -1.27
C GLN A 67 0.11 -12.34 -2.42
N THR A 68 -0.49 -11.29 -2.99
CA THR A 68 0.13 -10.45 -4.02
C THR A 68 1.35 -9.66 -3.52
N VAL A 69 1.64 -9.64 -2.21
CA VAL A 69 2.80 -8.99 -1.62
C VAL A 69 4.03 -9.92 -1.55
N GLU A 70 3.89 -11.23 -1.79
CA GLU A 70 5.00 -12.21 -1.81
C GLU A 70 5.54 -12.53 -3.23
N GLY A 71 5.41 -11.58 -4.18
CA GLY A 71 5.92 -11.73 -5.56
C GLY A 71 7.42 -11.46 -5.71
#